data_AF-A0A8S8YN11-F1
#
_entry.id   AF-A0A8S8YN11-F1
#
_cell.length_a   1.000
_cell.length_b   1.000
_cell.length_c   1.000
_cell.angle_alpha   90.00
_cell.angle_beta   90.00
_cell.angle_gamma   90.00
#
_symmetry.space_group_name_H-M   'P 1'
#
loop_
_entity.id
_entity.type
_entity.pdbx_description
1 polymer ?
#
loop_
_entity_poly.entity_id
_entity_poly.type
_entity_poly.pdbx_seq_one_letter_code
_entity_poly.pdbx_strand_id
1 'polypeptide(L)'
;MFADNPFKIEIMDDKIGEGSGSSVYRQGDFVDLCRGPHVPTTAMLRWFKLTSTSTSYWKADSSRESLVRIYGWCFANKQDLQNHETMMREAAKRDHRKLGKDLQLFHIDEMVGQGLILWTPRGSIVRNELQNFISSHLRRQGYNQVYTPHIGKLDLYRTSGHYPYYQESQYPPLVERDLMTKLAHEGFSCGELSNLMDEGEIEGYL
;
A
#
# COMPACT_ATOMS: atom_id res chain seq x y z
N MET A 1 14.38 31.96 -1.47
CA MET A 1 15.27 30.77 -1.55
C MET A 1 14.58 29.58 -2.19
N PHE A 2 13.31 29.29 -1.88
CA PHE A 2 12.55 28.17 -2.47
C PHE A 2 11.25 28.63 -3.17
N ALA A 3 11.21 29.84 -3.72
CA ALA A 3 9.98 30.43 -4.27
C ALA A 3 9.36 29.59 -5.40
N ASP A 4 10.19 28.89 -6.17
CA ASP A 4 9.76 28.09 -7.32
C ASP A 4 9.45 26.62 -6.95
N ASN A 5 9.55 26.23 -5.67
CA ASN A 5 9.29 24.86 -5.24
C ASN A 5 8.10 24.81 -4.26
N PRO A 6 6.87 24.54 -4.75
CA PRO A 6 5.67 24.55 -3.92
C PRO A 6 5.71 23.51 -2.80
N PHE A 7 6.34 22.35 -3.02
CA PHE A 7 6.46 21.30 -2.00
C PHE A 7 7.30 21.73 -0.80
N LYS A 8 8.39 22.46 -1.04
CA LYS A 8 9.24 22.99 0.05
C LYS A 8 8.53 24.09 0.84
N ILE A 9 7.70 24.90 0.18
CA ILE A 9 6.87 25.91 0.84
C ILE A 9 5.85 25.23 1.75
N GLU A 10 5.11 24.25 1.23
CA GLU A 10 4.13 23.48 2.03
C GLU A 10 4.78 22.78 3.23
N ILE A 11 5.99 22.20 3.08
CA ILE A 11 6.73 21.62 4.21
C ILE A 11 7.06 22.68 5.28
N MET A 12 7.43 23.90 4.88
CA MET A 12 7.75 24.97 5.82
C MET A 12 6.51 25.40 6.60
N ASP A 13 5.40 25.62 5.91
CA ASP A 13 4.13 26.02 6.53
C ASP A 13 3.63 24.94 7.50
N ASP A 14 3.70 23.67 7.09
CA ASP A 14 3.22 22.54 7.89
C ASP A 14 4.06 22.26 9.14
N LYS A 15 5.40 22.35 9.03
CA LYS A 15 6.31 21.73 10.02
C LYS A 15 7.18 22.69 10.81
N ILE A 16 7.36 23.93 10.35
CA ILE A 16 8.34 24.85 10.93
C ILE A 16 7.67 25.89 11.84
N GLY A 17 6.40 26.23 11.59
CA GLY A 17 5.62 27.14 12.44
C GLY A 17 6.27 28.53 12.61
N GLU A 18 5.59 29.46 13.28
CA GLU A 18 6.08 30.84 13.38
C GLU A 18 7.22 31.05 14.40
N GLY A 19 7.60 30.02 15.18
CA GLY A 19 8.49 30.18 16.34
C GLY A 19 9.74 29.28 16.39
N SER A 20 9.88 28.28 15.50
CA SER A 20 11.05 27.39 15.50
C SER A 20 11.90 27.64 14.26
N GLY A 21 13.12 28.13 14.44
CA GLY A 21 14.06 28.29 13.34
C GLY A 21 14.38 26.93 12.70
N SER A 22 14.32 26.85 11.36
CA SER A 22 14.80 25.68 10.62
C SER A 22 16.16 25.95 9.99
N SER A 23 16.92 24.89 9.73
CA SER A 23 18.19 24.98 9.01
C SER A 23 18.01 24.68 7.53
N VAL A 24 18.97 25.18 6.74
CA VAL A 24 19.08 24.91 5.31
C VAL A 24 20.49 24.39 5.05
N TYR A 25 20.59 23.33 4.24
CA TYR A 25 21.86 22.83 3.73
C TYR A 25 22.21 23.52 2.42
N ARG A 26 23.47 23.91 2.26
CA ARG A 26 23.99 24.52 1.03
C ARG A 26 25.28 23.83 0.63
N GLN A 27 25.35 23.40 -0.63
CA GLN A 27 26.55 22.84 -1.26
C GLN A 27 26.75 23.51 -2.63
N GLY A 28 27.56 24.57 -2.66
CA GLY A 28 27.68 25.43 -3.85
C GLY A 28 26.33 26.06 -4.20
N ASP A 29 25.85 25.80 -5.42
CA ASP A 29 24.55 26.29 -5.92
C ASP A 29 23.37 25.45 -5.44
N PHE A 30 23.62 24.23 -4.94
CA PHE A 30 22.57 23.37 -4.42
C PHE A 30 22.16 23.82 -3.02
N VAL A 31 20.86 24.01 -2.82
CA VAL A 31 20.27 24.44 -1.55
C VAL A 31 19.08 23.56 -1.22
N ASP A 32 19.05 23.02 0.00
CA ASP A 32 18.01 22.09 0.43
C ASP A 32 17.51 22.33 1.86
N LEU A 33 16.21 22.10 2.06
CA LEU A 33 15.57 22.23 3.36
C LEU A 33 15.79 20.94 4.15
N CYS A 34 16.81 20.94 5.01
CA CYS A 34 17.17 19.78 5.80
C CYS A 34 17.65 20.20 7.19
N ARG A 35 17.26 19.43 8.21
CA ARG A 35 17.71 19.61 9.61
C ARG A 35 19.09 19.01 9.89
N GLY A 36 19.61 18.17 9.00
CA GLY A 36 20.90 17.51 9.16
C GLY A 36 20.92 16.46 10.29
N PRO A 37 22.13 16.02 10.72
CA PRO A 37 23.45 16.48 10.28
C PRO A 37 23.82 16.00 8.87
N HIS A 38 24.77 16.70 8.25
CA HIS A 38 25.37 16.33 6.96
C HIS A 38 26.82 15.92 7.15
N VAL A 39 27.35 15.13 6.21
CA VAL A 39 28.79 14.82 6.20
C VAL A 39 29.61 16.10 5.98
N PRO A 40 30.81 16.23 6.58
CA PRO A 40 31.63 17.43 6.42
C PRO A 40 32.06 17.71 4.98
N THR A 41 32.21 16.66 4.16
CA THR A 41 32.58 16.80 2.74
C THR A 41 31.88 15.74 1.89
N THR A 42 31.41 16.14 0.71
CA THR A 42 30.81 15.24 -0.28
C THR A 42 31.80 14.19 -0.78
N ALA A 43 33.10 14.44 -0.65
CA ALA A 43 34.14 13.46 -0.98
C ALA A 43 34.13 12.21 -0.08
N MET A 44 33.35 12.20 1.02
CA MET A 44 33.12 11.00 1.84
C MET A 44 32.05 10.08 1.24
N LEU A 45 31.16 10.60 0.38
CA LEU A 45 30.05 9.87 -0.23
C LEU A 45 30.49 9.19 -1.54
N ARG A 46 31.58 8.41 -1.51
CA ARG A 46 32.16 7.81 -2.71
C ARG A 46 31.45 6.53 -3.14
N TRP A 47 30.98 5.75 -2.18
CA TRP A 47 30.48 4.40 -2.43
C TRP A 47 28.97 4.38 -2.35
N PHE A 48 28.34 4.95 -3.38
CA PHE A 48 26.89 4.96 -3.52
C PHE A 48 26.42 4.30 -4.81
N LYS A 49 25.17 3.85 -4.83
CA LYS A 49 24.54 3.23 -5.99
C LYS A 49 23.05 3.57 -6.02
N LEU A 50 22.56 4.05 -7.16
CA LEU A 50 21.13 4.18 -7.42
C LEU A 50 20.56 2.79 -7.77
N THR A 51 19.38 2.46 -7.26
CA THR A 51 18.85 1.10 -7.27
C THR A 51 17.59 0.96 -8.09
N SER A 52 16.59 1.78 -7.80
CA SER A 52 15.30 1.73 -8.48
C SER A 52 14.62 3.10 -8.48
N THR A 53 13.66 3.25 -9.37
CA THR A 53 12.71 4.35 -9.36
C THR A 53 11.32 3.82 -9.02
N SER A 54 10.51 4.64 -8.39
CA SER A 54 9.09 4.36 -8.19
C SER A 54 8.30 5.66 -8.30
N THR A 55 7.05 5.56 -8.71
CA THR A 55 6.10 6.67 -8.62
C THR A 55 5.48 6.69 -7.23
N SER A 56 5.30 7.87 -6.67
CA SER A 56 4.58 8.07 -5.40
C SER A 56 3.81 9.37 -5.44
N TYR A 57 2.65 9.43 -4.81
CA TYR A 57 1.89 10.66 -4.71
C TYR A 57 2.32 11.50 -3.50
N TRP A 58 2.23 12.81 -3.63
CA TRP A 58 2.51 13.72 -2.53
C TRP A 58 1.56 13.47 -1.36
N LYS A 59 2.10 13.44 -0.12
CA LYS A 59 1.39 13.06 1.12
C LYS A 59 0.59 11.74 1.04
N ALA A 60 0.97 10.84 0.12
CA ALA A 60 0.26 9.58 -0.15
C ALA A 60 -1.20 9.75 -0.64
N ASP A 61 -1.54 10.93 -1.17
CA ASP A 61 -2.86 11.25 -1.69
C ASP A 61 -2.87 11.12 -3.22
N SER A 62 -3.61 10.13 -3.75
CA SER A 62 -3.68 9.85 -5.19
C SER A 62 -4.34 10.96 -6.02
N SER A 63 -5.04 11.92 -5.40
CA SER A 63 -5.60 13.08 -6.09
C SER A 63 -4.56 14.18 -6.36
N ARG A 64 -3.41 14.11 -5.67
CA ARG A 64 -2.33 15.12 -5.74
C ARG A 64 -1.23 14.73 -6.73
N GLU A 65 -0.25 15.61 -6.85
CA GLU A 65 0.84 15.49 -7.80
C GLU A 65 1.59 14.17 -7.65
N SER A 66 1.81 13.52 -8.80
CA SER A 66 2.62 12.33 -8.92
C SER A 66 4.10 12.70 -8.95
N LEU A 67 4.90 12.08 -8.08
CA LEU A 67 6.33 12.33 -7.91
C LEU A 67 7.14 11.08 -8.27
N VAL A 68 8.33 11.30 -8.83
CA VAL A 68 9.31 10.24 -9.06
C VAL A 68 10.25 10.13 -7.86
N ARG A 69 10.21 8.99 -7.20
CA ARG A 69 11.13 8.65 -6.11
C ARG A 69 12.29 7.84 -6.66
N ILE A 70 13.51 8.28 -6.37
CA ILE A 70 14.75 7.60 -6.75
C ILE A 70 15.35 6.99 -5.48
N TYR A 71 15.53 5.67 -5.47
CA TYR A 71 16.17 4.96 -4.38
C TYR A 71 17.67 4.76 -4.64
N GLY A 72 18.44 4.72 -3.57
CA GLY A 72 19.85 4.39 -3.61
C GLY A 72 20.41 4.06 -2.24
N TRP A 73 21.63 3.54 -2.23
CA TRP A 73 22.40 3.23 -1.03
C TRP A 73 23.71 3.99 -1.03
N CYS A 74 24.24 4.30 0.15
CA CYS A 74 25.57 4.86 0.32
C CYS A 74 26.25 4.18 1.51
N PHE A 75 27.51 3.77 1.34
CA PHE A 75 28.31 3.11 2.36
C PHE A 75 29.64 3.85 2.58
N ALA A 76 30.25 3.63 3.75
CA ALA A 76 31.53 4.25 4.10
C ALA A 76 32.71 3.68 3.30
N ASN A 77 32.64 2.41 2.91
CA ASN A 77 33.68 1.75 2.11
C ASN A 77 33.07 0.93 0.96
N LYS A 78 33.93 0.60 -0.02
CA LYS A 78 33.55 -0.15 -1.22
C LYS A 78 33.09 -1.58 -0.91
N GLN A 79 33.71 -2.21 0.08
CA GLN A 79 33.44 -3.60 0.43
C GLN A 79 32.01 -3.77 0.94
N ASP A 80 31.53 -2.87 1.79
CA ASP A 80 30.17 -2.91 2.33
C ASP A 80 29.12 -2.72 1.24
N LEU A 81 29.36 -1.81 0.29
CA LEU A 81 28.48 -1.64 -0.86
C LEU A 81 28.39 -2.93 -1.69
N GLN A 82 29.53 -3.60 -1.94
CA GLN A 82 29.58 -4.85 -2.68
C GLN A 82 28.93 -6.02 -1.93
N ASN A 83 29.13 -6.09 -0.62
CA ASN A 83 28.50 -7.08 0.26
C ASN A 83 26.98 -6.90 0.24
N HIS A 84 26.50 -5.66 0.37
CA HIS A 84 25.08 -5.34 0.32
C HIS A 84 24.48 -5.68 -1.05
N GLU A 85 25.18 -5.34 -2.14
CA GLU A 85 24.73 -5.70 -3.48
C GLU A 85 24.61 -7.22 -3.66
N THR A 86 25.56 -7.98 -3.13
CA THR A 86 25.53 -9.45 -3.16
C THR A 86 24.36 -9.98 -2.35
N MET A 87 24.13 -9.46 -1.14
CA MET A 87 22.99 -9.82 -0.29
C MET A 87 21.66 -9.55 -1.01
N MET A 88 21.50 -8.38 -1.63
CA MET A 88 20.27 -8.03 -2.35
C MET A 88 20.05 -8.90 -3.58
N ARG A 89 21.12 -9.29 -4.29
CA ARG A 89 21.03 -10.27 -5.39
C ARG A 89 20.57 -11.63 -4.91
N GLU A 90 21.08 -12.09 -3.77
CA GLU A 90 20.66 -13.35 -3.15
C GLU A 90 19.22 -13.30 -2.64
N ALA A 91 18.79 -12.17 -2.07
CA ALA A 91 17.40 -11.96 -1.68
C ALA A 91 16.46 -11.99 -2.90
N ALA A 92 16.83 -11.32 -4.00
CA ALA A 92 16.04 -11.30 -5.23
C ALA A 92 15.88 -12.69 -5.87
N LYS A 93 16.85 -13.60 -5.70
CA LYS A 93 16.70 -15.00 -6.14
C LYS A 93 15.64 -15.77 -5.34
N ARG A 94 15.32 -15.33 -4.12
CA ARG A 94 14.40 -15.98 -3.18
C ARG A 94 13.05 -15.26 -3.10
N ASP A 95 12.80 -14.32 -4.01
CA ASP A 95 11.51 -13.63 -4.11
C ASP A 95 10.42 -14.63 -4.48
N HIS A 96 9.37 -14.72 -3.64
CA HIS A 96 8.24 -15.63 -3.85
C HIS A 96 7.50 -15.37 -5.16
N ARG A 97 7.57 -14.15 -5.72
CA ARG A 97 6.96 -13.82 -7.02
C ARG A 97 7.74 -14.47 -8.16
N LYS A 98 9.07 -14.47 -8.05
CA LYS A 98 9.95 -15.14 -9.01
C LYS A 98 9.81 -16.65 -8.88
N LEU A 99 10.00 -17.18 -7.67
CA LEU A 99 9.90 -18.62 -7.40
C LEU A 99 8.51 -19.16 -7.69
N GLY A 100 7.46 -18.42 -7.33
CA GLY A 100 6.08 -18.78 -7.59
C GLY A 100 5.78 -18.93 -9.08
N LYS A 101 6.36 -18.06 -9.92
CA LYS A 101 6.30 -18.18 -11.38
C LYS A 101 7.12 -19.36 -11.88
N ASP A 102 8.39 -19.46 -11.48
CA ASP A 102 9.33 -20.49 -11.95
C ASP A 102 8.86 -21.91 -11.59
N LEU A 103 8.29 -22.08 -10.40
CA LEU A 103 7.74 -23.35 -9.92
C LEU A 103 6.28 -23.58 -10.29
N GLN A 104 5.64 -22.60 -10.94
CA GLN A 104 4.23 -22.59 -11.31
C GLN A 104 3.31 -22.85 -10.11
N LEU A 105 3.48 -22.11 -9.02
CA LEU A 105 2.66 -22.23 -7.80
C LEU A 105 1.39 -21.38 -7.87
N PHE A 106 1.47 -20.22 -8.49
CA PHE A 106 0.33 -19.33 -8.66
C PHE A 106 0.46 -18.54 -9.96
N HIS A 107 -0.66 -18.00 -10.41
CA HIS A 107 -0.75 -17.14 -11.57
C HIS A 107 -1.49 -15.85 -11.19
N ILE A 108 -1.03 -14.74 -11.75
CA ILE A 108 -1.67 -13.43 -11.62
C ILE A 108 -2.07 -13.05 -13.03
N ASP A 109 -3.37 -12.89 -13.25
CA ASP A 109 -3.96 -12.57 -14.54
C ASP A 109 -4.66 -11.21 -14.43
N GLU A 110 -4.32 -10.30 -15.35
CA GLU A 110 -4.89 -8.96 -15.40
C GLU A 110 -6.40 -8.99 -15.69
N MET A 111 -6.88 -9.97 -16.46
CA MET A 111 -8.32 -10.15 -16.73
C MET A 111 -9.11 -10.56 -15.49
N VAL A 112 -8.47 -11.23 -14.54
CA VAL A 112 -9.10 -11.60 -13.26
C VAL A 112 -9.09 -10.42 -12.30
N GLY A 113 -8.00 -9.66 -12.27
CA GLY A 113 -7.86 -8.44 -11.47
C GLY A 113 -6.63 -8.46 -10.57
N GLN A 114 -6.11 -7.27 -10.28
CA GLN A 114 -4.93 -7.10 -9.44
C GLN A 114 -5.18 -7.56 -8.00
N GLY A 115 -4.25 -8.33 -7.44
CA GLY A 115 -4.35 -8.87 -6.07
C GLY A 115 -5.16 -10.17 -5.96
N LEU A 116 -5.83 -10.61 -7.03
CA LEU A 116 -6.62 -11.83 -7.06
C LEU A 116 -5.78 -13.01 -7.58
N ILE A 117 -5.21 -13.79 -6.66
CA ILE A 117 -4.27 -14.86 -6.98
C ILE A 117 -4.99 -16.14 -7.44
N LEU A 118 -4.63 -16.64 -8.62
CA LEU A 118 -5.06 -17.94 -9.11
C LEU A 118 -4.07 -19.02 -8.66
N TRP A 119 -4.52 -19.93 -7.80
CA TRP A 119 -3.69 -21.04 -7.36
C TRP A 119 -3.65 -22.14 -8.42
N THR A 120 -2.44 -22.50 -8.88
CA THR A 120 -2.27 -23.64 -9.80
C THR A 120 -2.44 -24.96 -9.06
N PRO A 121 -2.49 -26.12 -9.75
CA PRO A 121 -2.51 -27.42 -9.08
C PRO A 121 -1.35 -27.60 -8.07
N ARG A 122 -0.14 -27.15 -8.41
CA ARG A 122 1.03 -27.27 -7.52
C ARG A 122 0.93 -26.39 -6.28
N GLY A 123 0.53 -25.13 -6.43
CA GLY A 123 0.34 -24.25 -5.27
C GLY A 123 -0.84 -24.67 -4.41
N SER A 124 -1.89 -25.22 -5.03
CA SER A 124 -3.05 -25.75 -4.31
C SER A 124 -2.66 -26.91 -3.39
N ILE A 125 -1.75 -27.79 -3.80
CA ILE A 125 -1.20 -28.84 -2.92
C ILE A 125 -0.55 -28.22 -1.68
N VAL A 126 0.35 -27.26 -1.86
CA VAL A 126 1.04 -26.59 -0.73
C VAL A 126 0.04 -25.92 0.21
N ARG A 127 -0.95 -25.21 -0.35
CA ARG A 127 -2.02 -24.57 0.42
C ARG A 127 -2.84 -25.60 1.22
N ASN A 128 -3.22 -26.71 0.59
CA ASN A 128 -4.00 -27.77 1.23
C ASN A 128 -3.22 -28.43 2.37
N GLU A 129 -1.93 -28.70 2.20
CA GLU A 129 -1.08 -29.24 3.27
C GLU A 129 -1.03 -28.30 4.49
N LEU A 130 -0.90 -26.99 4.26
CA LEU A 130 -0.93 -26.00 5.34
C LEU A 130 -2.30 -25.95 6.03
N GLN A 131 -3.40 -25.99 5.27
CA GLN A 131 -4.76 -26.02 5.81
C GLN A 131 -5.02 -27.29 6.63
N ASN A 132 -4.59 -28.44 6.14
CA ASN A 132 -4.71 -29.72 6.84
C ASN A 132 -3.91 -29.71 8.14
N PHE A 133 -2.68 -29.17 8.09
CA PHE A 133 -1.82 -29.02 9.26
C PHE A 133 -2.50 -28.19 10.36
N ILE A 134 -2.93 -26.96 10.06
CA ILE A 134 -3.57 -26.09 11.07
C ILE A 134 -4.89 -26.67 11.58
N SER A 135 -5.73 -27.21 10.68
CA SER A 135 -7.01 -27.82 11.05
C SER A 135 -6.84 -29.03 11.96
N SER A 136 -5.77 -29.82 11.76
CA SER A 136 -5.45 -30.94 12.65
C SER A 136 -5.05 -30.46 14.05
N HIS A 137 -4.30 -29.36 14.13
CA HIS A 137 -3.82 -28.81 15.40
C HIS A 137 -4.96 -28.15 16.20
N LEU A 138 -5.80 -27.35 15.53
CA LEU A 138 -6.97 -26.72 16.14
C LEU A 138 -7.94 -27.76 16.71
N ARG A 139 -8.20 -28.86 15.99
CA ARG A 139 -9.02 -29.96 16.50
C ARG A 139 -8.44 -30.61 17.75
N ARG A 140 -7.13 -30.81 17.82
CA ARG A 140 -6.47 -31.34 19.03
C ARG A 140 -6.59 -30.41 20.23
N GLN A 141 -6.71 -29.10 19.99
CA GLN A 141 -6.96 -28.10 21.03
C GLN A 141 -8.45 -27.93 21.39
N GLY A 142 -9.35 -28.69 20.76
CA GLY A 142 -10.79 -28.63 21.05
C GLY A 142 -11.56 -27.55 20.30
N TYR A 143 -10.98 -26.91 19.27
CA TYR A 143 -11.70 -25.98 18.41
C TYR A 143 -12.65 -26.72 17.47
N ASN A 144 -13.84 -26.15 17.28
CA ASN A 144 -14.83 -26.63 16.32
C ASN A 144 -14.78 -25.78 15.05
N GLN A 145 -14.57 -26.44 13.91
CA GLN A 145 -14.58 -25.76 12.61
C GLN A 145 -16.02 -25.39 12.24
N VAL A 146 -16.23 -24.13 11.87
CA VAL A 146 -17.47 -23.63 11.29
C VAL A 146 -17.18 -22.99 9.93
N TYR A 147 -18.25 -22.76 9.15
CA TYR A 147 -18.20 -22.05 7.88
C TYR A 147 -19.21 -20.91 7.92
N THR A 148 -18.75 -19.69 7.63
CA THR A 148 -19.59 -18.49 7.54
C THR A 148 -19.55 -17.91 6.12
N PRO A 149 -20.59 -17.17 5.70
CA PRO A 149 -20.58 -16.47 4.42
C PRO A 149 -19.40 -15.48 4.29
N HIS A 150 -18.94 -15.26 3.06
CA HIS A 150 -17.92 -14.25 2.74
C HIS A 150 -18.48 -12.83 2.62
N ILE A 151 -19.81 -12.72 2.47
CA ILE A 151 -20.54 -11.46 2.40
C ILE A 151 -21.56 -11.39 3.54
N GLY A 152 -21.81 -10.20 4.07
CA GLY A 152 -22.75 -9.93 5.15
C GLY A 152 -23.58 -8.68 4.90
N LYS A 153 -24.70 -8.52 5.61
CA LYS A 153 -25.47 -7.27 5.57
C LYS A 153 -24.64 -6.11 6.10
N LEU A 154 -24.79 -4.92 5.52
CA LEU A 154 -24.03 -3.74 5.93
C LEU A 154 -24.24 -3.40 7.42
N ASP A 155 -25.43 -3.68 7.97
CA ASP A 155 -25.74 -3.53 9.40
C ASP A 155 -24.80 -4.30 10.33
N LEU A 156 -24.27 -5.46 9.90
CA LEU A 156 -23.28 -6.21 10.68
C LEU A 156 -21.99 -5.39 10.86
N TYR A 157 -21.57 -4.70 9.80
CA TYR A 157 -20.37 -3.87 9.80
C TYR A 157 -20.58 -2.55 10.53
N ARG A 158 -21.79 -1.97 10.46
CA ARG A 158 -22.20 -0.83 11.30
C ARG A 158 -22.16 -1.21 12.78
N THR A 159 -22.77 -2.34 13.13
CA THR A 159 -22.84 -2.82 14.52
C THR A 159 -21.45 -3.08 15.10
N SER A 160 -20.54 -3.64 14.30
CA SER A 160 -19.16 -3.89 14.72
C SER A 160 -18.26 -2.64 14.66
N GLY A 161 -18.73 -1.52 14.10
CA GLY A 161 -17.95 -0.31 13.89
C GLY A 161 -16.95 -0.38 12.75
N HIS A 162 -16.91 -1.45 11.96
CA HIS A 162 -16.08 -1.47 10.74
C HIS A 162 -16.60 -0.53 9.67
N TYR A 163 -17.84 -0.09 9.81
CA TYR A 163 -18.46 0.91 8.97
C TYR A 163 -18.96 2.07 9.84
N PRO A 164 -18.61 3.34 9.55
CA PRO A 164 -17.84 3.80 8.38
C PRO A 164 -16.30 3.78 8.55
N TYR A 165 -15.76 3.50 9.74
CA TYR A 165 -14.34 3.76 10.05
C TYR A 165 -13.31 3.01 9.19
N TYR A 166 -13.67 1.88 8.57
CA TYR A 166 -12.80 1.10 7.69
C TYR A 166 -13.30 1.04 6.24
N GLN A 167 -14.30 1.86 5.89
CA GLN A 167 -14.93 1.86 4.57
C GLN A 167 -13.90 2.02 3.43
N GLU A 168 -12.90 2.89 3.59
CA GLU A 168 -11.85 3.11 2.59
C GLU A 168 -10.97 1.87 2.32
N SER A 169 -10.95 0.90 3.24
CA SER A 169 -10.19 -0.35 3.12
C SER A 169 -11.07 -1.55 2.74
N GLN A 170 -12.36 -1.32 2.43
CA GLN A 170 -13.34 -2.34 2.07
C GLN A 170 -13.70 -2.25 0.59
N TYR A 171 -14.25 -3.34 0.03
CA TYR A 171 -14.89 -3.25 -1.28
C TYR A 171 -16.14 -2.35 -1.19
N PRO A 172 -16.57 -1.72 -2.29
CA PRO A 172 -17.83 -0.97 -2.29
C PRO A 172 -19.02 -1.90 -1.96
N PRO A 173 -20.01 -1.45 -1.18
CA PRO A 173 -21.16 -2.27 -0.85
C PRO A 173 -21.99 -2.59 -2.10
N LEU A 174 -22.50 -3.81 -2.15
CA LEU A 174 -23.45 -4.27 -3.16
C LEU A 174 -24.86 -3.83 -2.77
N VAL A 175 -25.39 -2.87 -3.51
CA VAL A 175 -26.76 -2.37 -3.35
C VAL A 175 -27.75 -3.38 -3.93
N GLU A 176 -28.83 -3.64 -3.20
CA GLU A 176 -29.89 -4.52 -3.70
C GLU A 176 -30.55 -3.94 -4.97
N ARG A 177 -30.85 -4.82 -5.92
CA ARG A 177 -31.41 -4.42 -7.23
C ARG A 177 -32.77 -3.72 -7.10
N ASP A 178 -33.60 -4.15 -6.16
CA ASP A 178 -34.93 -3.58 -5.95
C ASP A 178 -34.82 -2.16 -5.38
N LEU A 179 -33.87 -1.93 -4.47
CA LEU A 179 -33.54 -0.60 -3.97
C LEU A 179 -33.03 0.30 -5.11
N MET A 180 -32.10 -0.19 -5.93
CA MET A 180 -31.64 0.57 -7.11
C MET A 180 -32.78 0.91 -8.07
N THR A 181 -33.71 -0.02 -8.30
CA THR A 181 -34.87 0.20 -9.19
C THR A 181 -35.82 1.25 -8.61
N LYS A 182 -36.08 1.19 -7.30
CA LYS A 182 -36.90 2.17 -6.59
C LYS A 182 -36.28 3.57 -6.67
N LEU A 183 -34.99 3.69 -6.35
CA LEU A 183 -34.26 4.96 -6.42
C LEU A 183 -34.28 5.55 -7.84
N ALA A 184 -34.08 4.72 -8.86
CA ALA A 184 -34.18 5.14 -10.25
C ALA A 184 -35.58 5.64 -10.63
N HIS A 185 -36.65 4.99 -10.16
CA HIS A 185 -38.03 5.45 -10.36
C HIS A 185 -38.34 6.75 -9.61
N GLU A 186 -37.73 6.96 -8.45
CA GLU A 186 -37.83 8.19 -7.65
C GLU A 186 -36.99 9.34 -8.24
N GLY A 187 -36.24 9.09 -9.32
CA GLY A 187 -35.46 10.09 -10.03
C GLY A 187 -34.07 10.34 -9.45
N PHE A 188 -33.59 9.48 -8.54
CA PHE A 188 -32.22 9.57 -8.02
C PHE A 188 -31.21 9.36 -9.14
N SER A 189 -30.23 10.25 -9.18
CA SER A 189 -29.04 10.14 -10.03
C SER A 189 -28.03 9.16 -9.44
N CYS A 190 -27.11 8.67 -10.28
CA CYS A 190 -25.99 7.85 -9.83
C CYS A 190 -25.08 8.60 -8.84
N GLY A 191 -25.02 9.93 -8.91
CA GLY A 191 -24.23 10.74 -7.99
C GLY A 191 -24.84 10.77 -6.58
N GLU A 192 -26.16 10.91 -6.49
CA GLU A 192 -26.87 10.83 -5.20
C GLU A 192 -26.76 9.44 -4.58
N LEU A 193 -26.83 8.38 -5.40
CA LEU A 193 -26.58 7.01 -4.92
C LEU A 193 -25.16 6.86 -4.36
N SER A 194 -24.14 7.40 -5.05
CA SER A 194 -22.75 7.37 -4.58
C SER A 194 -22.59 8.09 -3.25
N ASN A 195 -23.20 9.27 -3.11
CA ASN A 195 -23.14 10.03 -1.86
C ASN A 195 -23.78 9.23 -0.70
N LEU A 196 -24.92 8.56 -0.93
CA LEU A 196 -25.54 7.68 0.08
C LEU A 196 -24.67 6.48 0.45
N MET A 197 -23.90 5.95 -0.50
CA MET A 197 -22.91 4.90 -0.22
C MET A 197 -21.72 5.43 0.58
N ASP A 198 -21.30 6.67 0.34
CA ASP A 198 -20.19 7.31 1.04
C ASP A 198 -20.58 7.73 2.48
N GLU A 199 -21.77 8.30 2.64
CA GLU A 199 -22.36 8.65 3.94
C GLU A 199 -22.79 7.42 4.74
N GLY A 200 -22.95 6.29 4.05
CA GLY A 200 -23.23 5.03 4.67
C GLY A 200 -24.67 4.83 5.10
N GLU A 201 -25.58 5.53 4.45
CA GLU A 201 -27.03 5.47 4.67
C GLU A 201 -27.72 4.41 3.80
N ILE A 202 -26.97 3.72 2.93
CA ILE A 202 -27.52 2.73 2.00
C ILE A 202 -27.72 1.35 2.63
N GLU A 203 -28.79 0.64 2.26
CA GLU A 203 -28.92 -0.79 2.59
C GLU A 203 -28.23 -1.67 1.53
N GLY A 204 -27.57 -2.74 1.97
CA GLY A 204 -26.87 -3.64 1.07
C GLY A 204 -26.02 -4.69 1.78
N TYR A 205 -25.13 -5.29 1.01
CA TYR A 205 -24.18 -6.30 1.47
C TYR A 205 -22.76 -5.85 1.22
N LEU A 206 -21.85 -6.28 2.08
CA LEU A 206 -20.42 -6.15 1.92
C LEU A 206 -19.78 -7.53 1.96
#